data_AF-A0A2N0HDY8-F1
#
_entry.id   AF-A0A2N0HDY8-F1
#
_cell.length_a   1.000
_cell.length_b   1.000
_cell.length_c   1.000
_cell.angle_alpha   90.00
_cell.angle_beta   90.00
_cell.angle_gamma   90.00
#
_symmetry.space_group_name_H-M   'P 1'
#
loop_
_entity.id
_entity.type
_entity.pdbx_description
1 polymer ?
#
loop_
_entity_poly.entity_id
_entity_poly.type
_entity_poly.pdbx_seq_one_letter_code
_entity_poly.pdbx_strand_id
1 'polypeptide(L)'
;MEKVSLLLIKKATFFSTKQKIVLSCVAPVPRMTHFLDLQPKDIIKIPQKTLNDFISENILTKEKRRQILIIVSQNDTIKNKYFLEFLKRGLIRTYHIRKTTQEEDTVLKYKKNNDFYYSNEIKWDKTKIKLARIKP
;
A
#
# COMPACT_ATOMS: atom_id res chain seq x y z
N MET A 1 11.36 -10.32 -7.59
CA MET A 1 10.19 -10.68 -6.74
C MET A 1 9.21 -9.54 -6.85
N GLU A 2 8.14 -9.74 -7.61
CA GLU A 2 7.12 -8.73 -7.85
C GLU A 2 6.17 -8.66 -6.64
N LYS A 3 5.89 -7.46 -6.15
CA LYS A 3 5.23 -7.23 -4.85
C LYS A 3 3.95 -6.46 -5.08
N VAL A 4 2.90 -6.81 -4.36
CA VAL A 4 1.56 -6.27 -4.59
C VAL A 4 0.94 -5.81 -3.29
N SER A 5 0.26 -4.66 -3.34
CA SER A 5 -0.15 -3.97 -2.14
C SER A 5 -1.58 -3.46 -2.22
N LEU A 6 -2.35 -3.75 -1.18
CA LEU A 6 -3.72 -3.30 -1.01
C LEU A 6 -3.76 -2.27 0.11
N LEU A 7 -4.20 -1.08 -0.25
CA LEU A 7 -4.39 0.07 0.62
C LEU A 7 -5.87 0.14 1.01
N LEU A 8 -6.16 -0.22 2.25
CA LEU A 8 -7.50 -0.28 2.83
C LEU A 8 -7.79 0.96 3.65
N ILE A 9 -8.89 1.64 3.34
CA ILE A 9 -9.19 2.94 3.91
C ILE A 9 -10.67 3.05 4.25
N LYS A 10 -10.99 2.94 5.54
CA LYS A 10 -12.37 2.91 6.04
C LYS A 10 -13.21 1.85 5.30
N LYS A 11 -13.93 2.28 4.24
CA LYS A 11 -14.76 1.46 3.35
C LYS A 11 -14.17 1.30 1.93
N ALA A 12 -13.22 2.14 1.52
CA ALA A 12 -12.64 2.06 0.18
C ALA A 12 -11.37 1.19 0.16
N THR A 13 -11.19 0.46 -0.93
CA THR A 13 -9.97 -0.33 -1.17
C THR A 13 -9.26 0.24 -2.40
N PHE A 14 -7.96 0.42 -2.26
CA PHE A 14 -7.07 0.92 -3.31
C PHE A 14 -5.93 -0.07 -3.53
N PHE A 15 -5.36 -0.04 -4.73
CA PHE A 15 -4.32 -0.97 -5.16
C PHE A 15 -3.12 -0.23 -5.72
N SER A 16 -1.92 -0.70 -5.37
CA SER A 16 -0.66 -0.25 -5.95
C SER A 16 0.32 -1.42 -6.08
N THR A 17 1.02 -1.46 -7.22
CA THR A 17 2.09 -2.42 -7.53
C THR A 17 3.49 -1.90 -7.15
N LYS A 18 3.63 -0.59 -6.89
CA LYS A 18 4.90 0.01 -6.48
C LYS A 18 5.11 -0.17 -4.98
N GLN A 19 5.78 -1.25 -4.56
CA GLN A 19 6.26 -1.37 -3.18
C GLN A 19 7.65 -1.98 -3.03
N LYS A 20 8.44 -1.37 -2.14
CA LYS A 20 9.65 -1.96 -1.56
C LYS A 20 9.36 -2.46 -0.15
N ILE A 21 9.20 -3.79 0.00
CA ILE A 21 9.29 -4.39 1.35
C ILE A 21 10.76 -4.52 1.73
N VAL A 22 11.14 -3.89 2.85
CA VAL A 22 12.34 -4.24 3.61
C VAL A 22 11.87 -5.13 4.77
N LEU A 23 11.93 -6.46 4.57
CA LEU A 23 11.70 -7.43 5.64
C LEU A 23 13.01 -7.50 6.44
N SER A 24 13.15 -6.68 7.46
CA SER A 24 14.26 -6.78 8.42
C SER A 24 13.70 -7.07 9.80
N CYS A 25 14.00 -8.26 10.32
CA CYS A 25 13.64 -8.75 11.65
C CYS A 25 14.52 -8.14 12.75
N VAL A 26 14.63 -6.80 12.79
CA VAL A 26 15.35 -6.10 13.86
C VAL A 26 14.46 -5.00 14.43
N ALA A 27 14.43 -4.91 15.77
CA ALA A 27 13.72 -4.01 16.70
C ALA A 27 13.19 -2.65 16.17
N PRO A 28 12.18 -2.02 16.83
CA PRO A 28 11.40 -0.90 16.32
C PRO A 28 12.17 0.42 16.44
N VAL A 29 13.28 0.56 15.73
CA VAL A 29 13.67 1.90 15.30
C VAL A 29 12.55 2.40 14.37
N PRO A 30 12.07 3.64 14.49
CA PRO A 30 11.20 4.24 13.48
C PRO A 30 12.01 4.28 12.18
N ARG A 31 11.95 3.19 11.41
CA ARG A 31 12.64 3.06 10.13
C ARG A 31 11.92 4.03 9.21
N MET A 32 12.53 5.22 9.10
CA MET A 32 12.16 6.23 8.11
C MET A 32 11.89 5.51 6.79
N THR A 33 10.65 5.59 6.33
CA THR A 33 10.22 4.89 5.14
C THR A 33 10.87 5.53 3.93
N HIS A 34 11.42 4.70 3.04
CA HIS A 34 11.95 5.19 1.77
C HIS A 34 10.82 5.73 0.92
N PHE A 35 11.05 6.89 0.32
CA PHE A 35 10.15 7.46 -0.67
C PHE A 35 10.01 6.52 -1.86
N LEU A 36 8.79 6.18 -2.22
CA LEU A 36 8.43 5.24 -3.29
C LEU A 36 8.23 5.94 -4.64
N ASP A 37 8.18 7.28 -4.64
CA ASP A 37 7.78 8.10 -5.78
C ASP A 37 6.42 7.64 -6.36
N LEU A 38 5.47 7.47 -5.43
CA LEU A 38 4.12 7.04 -5.73
C LEU A 38 3.34 8.20 -6.35
N GLN A 39 2.74 7.99 -7.51
CA GLN A 39 1.89 8.98 -8.17
C GLN A 39 0.41 8.60 -8.04
N PRO A 40 -0.52 9.57 -8.09
CA PRO A 40 -1.96 9.27 -8.04
C PRO A 40 -2.43 8.29 -9.14
N LYS A 41 -1.74 8.27 -10.28
CA LYS A 41 -2.01 7.32 -11.39
C LYS A 41 -1.64 5.87 -11.04
N ASP A 42 -0.69 5.68 -10.13
CA ASP A 42 -0.25 4.36 -9.68
C ASP A 42 -1.25 3.74 -8.67
N ILE A 43 -2.23 4.53 -8.21
CA ILE A 43 -3.28 4.09 -7.28
C ILE A 43 -4.59 3.85 -8.05
N ILE A 44 -5.07 2.62 -8.00
CA ILE A 44 -6.35 2.21 -8.59
C ILE A 44 -7.36 2.02 -7.47
N LYS A 45 -8.56 2.61 -7.61
CA LYS A 45 -9.68 2.39 -6.69
C LYS A 45 -10.40 1.12 -7.09
N ILE A 46 -10.53 0.17 -6.17
CA ILE A 46 -11.24 -1.09 -6.39
C ILE A 46 -12.66 -0.97 -5.81
N PRO A 47 -13.71 -1.18 -6.62
CA PRO A 47 -15.08 -1.32 -6.11
C PRO A 47 -15.19 -2.50 -5.14
N GLN A 48 -15.94 -2.33 -4.05
CA GLN A 48 -16.08 -3.41 -3.04
C GLN A 48 -16.63 -4.71 -3.60
N LYS A 49 -17.59 -4.62 -4.54
CA LYS A 49 -18.24 -5.79 -5.15
C LYS A 49 -17.27 -6.65 -5.95
N THR A 50 -16.26 -6.04 -6.57
CA THR A 50 -15.27 -6.72 -7.42
C THR A 50 -13.95 -6.97 -6.69
N LEU A 51 -13.89 -6.73 -5.37
CA LEU A 51 -12.64 -6.84 -4.61
C LEU A 51 -12.08 -8.26 -4.64
N ASN A 52 -12.94 -9.26 -4.45
CA ASN A 52 -12.52 -10.66 -4.41
C ASN A 52 -11.98 -11.12 -5.77
N ASP A 53 -12.65 -10.77 -6.85
CA ASP A 53 -12.24 -11.12 -8.21
C ASP A 53 -10.93 -10.42 -8.56
N PHE A 54 -10.84 -9.11 -8.26
CA PHE A 54 -9.63 -8.32 -8.48
C PHE A 54 -8.41 -8.91 -7.75
N ILE A 55 -8.56 -9.26 -6.47
CA ILE A 55 -7.47 -9.88 -5.69
C ILE A 55 -7.12 -11.25 -6.30
N SER A 56 -8.11 -12.04 -6.70
CA SER A 56 -7.87 -13.36 -7.28
C SER A 56 -7.08 -13.27 -8.59
N GLU A 57 -7.48 -12.36 -9.49
CA GLU A 57 -6.85 -12.15 -10.79
C GLU A 57 -5.45 -11.53 -10.69
N ASN A 58 -5.23 -10.58 -9.76
CA ASN A 58 -3.99 -9.80 -9.71
C ASN A 58 -2.97 -10.32 -8.70
N ILE A 59 -3.40 -11.10 -7.70
CA ILE A 59 -2.53 -11.59 -6.62
C ILE A 59 -2.44 -13.12 -6.66
N LEU A 60 -3.55 -13.85 -6.81
CA LEU A 60 -3.55 -15.31 -6.70
C LEU A 60 -3.06 -16.04 -7.97
N THR A 61 -3.10 -15.39 -9.14
CA THR A 61 -2.56 -15.92 -10.41
C THR A 61 -1.03 -15.97 -10.44
N LYS A 62 -0.35 -15.25 -9.53
CA LYS A 62 1.12 -15.22 -9.46
C LYS A 62 1.68 -16.51 -8.85
N GLU A 63 2.94 -16.86 -9.11
CA GLU A 63 3.58 -18.04 -8.51
C GLU A 63 3.43 -18.06 -6.97
N LYS A 64 2.91 -19.16 -6.40
CA LYS A 64 2.58 -19.29 -4.96
C LYS A 64 3.71 -18.90 -4.00
N ARG A 65 4.98 -19.04 -4.40
CA ARG A 65 6.16 -18.69 -3.56
C ARG A 65 6.53 -17.20 -3.61
N ARG A 66 5.88 -16.39 -4.46
CA ARG A 66 6.14 -14.96 -4.63
C ARG A 66 4.94 -14.08 -4.24
N GLN A 67 3.86 -14.68 -3.75
CA GLN A 67 2.66 -13.98 -3.31
C GLN A 67 2.84 -13.40 -1.91
N ILE A 68 3.36 -12.17 -1.81
CA ILE A 68 3.31 -11.39 -0.57
C ILE A 68 2.29 -10.28 -0.76
N LEU A 69 1.22 -10.35 0.03
CA LEU A 69 0.23 -9.27 0.08
C LEU A 69 0.61 -8.28 1.18
N ILE A 70 0.80 -7.01 0.82
CA ILE A 70 0.98 -5.94 1.80
C ILE A 70 -0.34 -5.24 1.99
N ILE A 71 -0.86 -5.29 3.21
CA ILE A 71 -2.11 -4.69 3.62
C ILE A 71 -1.76 -3.43 4.39
N VAL A 72 -2.20 -2.30 3.87
CA VAL A 72 -1.89 -0.99 4.44
C VAL A 72 -3.18 -0.31 4.88
N SER A 73 -3.22 0.22 6.10
CA SER A 73 -4.40 0.87 6.66
C SER A 73 -4.06 2.20 7.32
N GLN A 74 -4.88 3.24 7.08
CA GLN A 74 -4.74 4.53 7.76
C GLN A 74 -5.07 4.46 9.24
N ASN A 75 -5.95 3.52 9.61
CA ASN A 75 -6.37 3.29 10.98
C ASN A 75 -5.86 1.94 11.48
N ASP A 76 -5.76 1.78 12.79
CA ASP A 76 -5.34 0.52 13.42
C ASP A 76 -6.39 -0.60 13.32
N THR A 77 -7.51 -0.36 12.64
CA THR A 77 -8.60 -1.32 12.47
C THR A 77 -9.09 -1.37 11.03
N ILE A 78 -9.09 -2.56 10.45
CA ILE A 78 -9.70 -2.84 9.13
C ILE A 78 -11.16 -3.27 9.35
N LYS A 79 -12.12 -2.46 8.89
CA LYS A 79 -13.57 -2.71 9.05
C LYS A 79 -14.27 -3.19 7.77
N ASN A 80 -13.53 -3.48 6.70
CA ASN A 80 -14.11 -3.91 5.42
C ASN A 80 -14.50 -5.39 5.48
N LYS A 81 -15.81 -5.68 5.51
CA LYS A 81 -16.36 -7.05 5.60
C LYS A 81 -15.89 -7.95 4.45
N TYR A 82 -15.97 -7.47 3.21
CA TYR A 82 -15.53 -8.22 2.02
C TYR A 82 -14.06 -8.63 2.11
N PHE A 83 -13.22 -7.71 2.55
CA PHE A 83 -11.79 -7.98 2.71
C PHE A 83 -11.52 -9.00 3.85
N LEU A 84 -12.23 -8.87 4.97
CA LEU A 84 -12.09 -9.82 6.08
C LEU A 84 -12.58 -11.23 5.70
N GLU A 85 -13.68 -11.33 4.95
CA GLU A 85 -14.15 -12.60 4.39
C GLU A 85 -13.13 -13.21 3.44
N PHE A 86 -12.51 -12.38 2.58
CA PHE A 86 -11.42 -12.84 1.71
C PHE A 86 -10.24 -13.41 2.51
N LEU A 87 -9.77 -12.70 3.56
CA LEU A 87 -8.68 -13.20 4.41
C LEU A 87 -9.05 -14.51 5.11
N LYS A 88 -10.29 -14.66 5.56
CA LYS A 88 -10.79 -15.90 6.21
C LYS A 88 -10.75 -17.12 5.29
N ARG A 89 -10.83 -16.93 3.96
CA ARG A 89 -10.70 -18.05 2.99
C ARG A 89 -9.29 -18.66 2.98
N GLY A 90 -8.29 -18.00 3.56
CA GLY A 90 -6.94 -18.55 3.70
C GLY A 90 -6.18 -18.70 2.36
N LEU A 91 -6.62 -18.00 1.31
CA LEU A 91 -6.05 -18.14 -0.05
C LEU A 91 -4.63 -17.56 -0.16
N ILE A 92 -4.26 -16.62 0.71
CA ILE A 92 -2.95 -15.97 0.73
C ILE A 92 -2.13 -16.53 1.89
N ARG A 93 -1.01 -17.17 1.56
CA ARG A 93 -0.12 -17.80 2.55
C ARG A 93 0.72 -16.80 3.35
N THR A 94 1.04 -15.65 2.76
CA THR A 94 1.90 -14.64 3.39
C THR A 94 1.37 -13.24 3.14
N TYR A 95 1.01 -12.56 4.22
CA TYR A 95 0.63 -11.15 4.17
C TYR A 95 1.28 -10.38 5.31
N HIS A 96 1.45 -9.08 5.12
CA HIS A 96 1.97 -8.16 6.12
C HIS A 96 1.02 -6.98 6.28
N ILE A 97 0.61 -6.68 7.52
CA ILE A 97 -0.25 -5.54 7.84
C ILE A 97 0.60 -4.42 8.45
N ARG A 98 0.49 -3.21 7.92
CA ARG A 98 1.13 -2.01 8.51
C ARG A 98 0.26 -0.76 8.38
N LYS A 99 0.63 0.30 9.11
CA LYS A 99 0.05 1.63 8.89
C LYS A 99 0.52 2.22 7.55
N THR A 100 -0.27 3.14 7.01
CA THR A 100 0.13 3.95 5.85
C THR A 100 1.35 4.80 6.15
N THR A 101 2.17 5.05 5.11
CA THR A 101 3.23 6.05 5.18
C THR A 101 2.68 7.44 4.90
N GLN A 102 3.43 8.48 5.27
CA GLN A 102 3.06 9.86 4.94
C GLN A 102 2.92 10.07 3.41
N GLU A 103 3.76 9.42 2.61
CA GLU A 103 3.66 9.48 1.15
C GLU A 103 2.34 8.87 0.66
N GLU A 104 2.01 7.65 1.11
CA GLU A 104 0.78 6.96 0.74
C GLU A 104 -0.47 7.80 1.11
N ASP A 105 -0.49 8.39 2.30
CA ASP A 105 -1.57 9.26 2.76
C ASP A 105 -1.69 10.53 1.92
N THR A 106 -0.55 11.12 1.56
CA THR A 106 -0.50 12.35 0.77
C THR A 106 -0.98 12.09 -0.65
N VAL A 107 -0.38 11.14 -1.35
CA VAL A 107 -0.73 10.80 -2.75
C VAL A 107 -2.20 10.42 -2.86
N LEU A 108 -2.71 9.67 -1.88
CA LEU A 108 -4.11 9.33 -1.82
C LEU A 108 -5.02 10.54 -1.64
N LYS A 109 -4.64 11.53 -0.80
CA LYS A 109 -5.40 12.77 -0.64
C LYS A 109 -5.59 13.46 -2.00
N TYR A 110 -4.51 13.63 -2.76
CA TYR A 110 -4.56 14.19 -4.12
C TYR A 110 -5.44 13.35 -5.06
N LYS A 111 -5.31 12.01 -5.02
CA LYS A 111 -6.15 11.09 -5.82
C LYS A 111 -7.64 11.22 -5.51
N LYS A 112 -8.02 11.40 -4.25
CA LYS A 112 -9.42 11.52 -3.83
C LYS A 112 -10.04 12.84 -4.24
N ASN A 113 -9.25 13.91 -4.17
CA ASN A 113 -9.69 15.25 -4.52
C ASN A 113 -9.64 15.52 -6.03
N ASN A 114 -8.96 14.66 -6.79
CA ASN A 114 -8.65 14.89 -8.21
C ASN A 114 -7.79 16.16 -8.42
N ASP A 115 -6.90 16.44 -7.48
CA ASP A 115 -5.98 17.59 -7.49
C ASP A 115 -4.70 17.26 -8.26
N PHE A 116 -4.03 18.29 -8.79
CA PHE A 116 -2.69 18.15 -9.37
C PHE A 116 -1.68 17.73 -8.31
N TYR A 117 -0.83 16.76 -8.63
CA TYR A 117 0.17 16.21 -7.73
C TYR A 117 1.58 16.50 -8.25
N TYR A 118 2.32 17.30 -7.48
CA TYR A 118 3.72 17.64 -7.71
C TYR A 118 4.54 17.25 -6.47
N SER A 119 5.25 16.13 -6.54
CA SER A 119 5.96 15.54 -5.39
C SER A 119 7.06 16.46 -4.82
N ASN A 120 7.65 17.30 -5.68
CA ASN A 120 8.65 18.32 -5.35
C ASN A 120 8.07 19.53 -4.60
N GLU A 121 6.78 19.81 -4.74
CA GLU A 121 6.12 20.95 -4.07
C GLU A 121 5.59 20.56 -2.67
N ILE A 122 5.52 19.27 -2.37
CA ILE A 122 5.04 18.76 -1.09
C ILE A 122 6.14 18.89 -0.03
N LYS A 123 5.79 19.55 1.08
CA LYS A 123 6.65 19.64 2.27
C LYS A 123 6.63 18.31 3.03
N TRP A 124 7.54 17.40 2.65
CA TRP A 124 7.70 16.10 3.31
C TRP A 124 8.27 16.24 4.72
N ASP A 125 7.75 15.45 5.66
CA ASP A 125 8.30 15.37 7.02
C ASP A 125 9.56 14.49 6.98
N LYS A 126 10.72 15.13 6.95
CA LYS A 126 12.04 14.48 6.86
C LYS A 126 12.34 13.61 8.08
N THR A 127 11.60 13.74 9.19
CA THR A 127 11.72 12.84 10.34
C THR A 127 11.05 11.48 10.10
N LYS A 128 10.09 11.43 9.15
CA LYS A 128 9.29 10.23 8.83
C LYS A 128 9.68 9.60 7.49
N ILE A 129 10.21 10.37 6.55
CA ILE A 129 10.57 9.91 5.20
C ILE A 129 12.07 10.06 4.94
N LYS A 130 12.70 9.00 4.44
CA LYS A 130 14.03 9.05 3.82
C LYS A 130 13.89 9.29 2.32
N LEU A 131 14.10 10.53 1.90
CA LEU A 131 14.32 10.86 0.49
C LEU A 131 15.68 10.28 0.08
N ALA A 132 15.73 9.57 -1.06
CA ALA A 132 17.02 9.21 -1.64
C ALA A 132 17.74 10.51 -1.96
N ARG A 133 18.92 10.74 -1.35
CA ARG A 133 19.78 11.84 -1.77
C ARG A 133 20.17 11.54 -3.21
N ILE A 134 19.60 12.26 -4.16
CA ILE A 134 20.16 12.34 -5.50
C ILE A 134 21.54 12.95 -5.27
N LYS A 135 22.61 12.17 -5.45
CA LYS A 135 23.95 12.74 -5.46
C LYS A 135 24.01 13.70 -6.67
N PRO A 136 24.52 14.92 -6.50
CA PRO A 136 24.76 15.83 -7.62
C PRO A 136 25.69 15.19 -8.65
#